data_AF-A0A9N9EGD1-F1
#
_entry.id   AF-A0A9N9EGD1-F1
#
_cell.length_a   1.000
_cell.length_b   1.000
_cell.length_c   1.000
_cell.angle_alpha   90.00
_cell.angle_beta   90.00
_cell.angle_gamma   90.00
#
_symmetry.space_group_name_H-M   'P 1'
#
loop_
_entity.id
_entity.type
_entity.pdbx_description
1 polymer ?
#
loop_
_entity_poly.entity_id
_entity_poly.type
_entity_poly.pdbx_seq_one_letter_code
_entity_poly.pdbx_strand_id
1 'polypeptide(L)'
;KIYNQLSFEFNLNGTKAYGPVDYLVKFGDVAMLINEAKLDDIPKGIAQNIMQLHSASEASVSLAKTEFGSEPLLFEIVSTGSIWHFIRWIGSPEKPNVDISRRFICNFEGDMQNENCSFSYYSYVRGTKRCIE
;
A
#
# COMPACT_ATOMS: atom_id res chain seq x y z
N LYS A 1 -19.90 -0.59 -9.77
CA LYS A 1 -19.77 0.72 -9.09
C LYS A 1 -18.33 0.81 -8.61
N ILE A 2 -17.59 1.85 -9.00
CA ILE A 2 -16.23 2.07 -8.47
C ILE A 2 -16.43 2.74 -7.12
N TYR A 3 -16.03 2.06 -6.04
CA TYR A 3 -16.07 2.61 -4.69
C TYR A 3 -14.68 3.16 -4.35
N ASN A 4 -14.62 4.46 -4.09
CA ASN A 4 -13.42 5.14 -3.62
C ASN A 4 -13.68 5.54 -2.17
N GLN A 5 -12.89 5.03 -1.23
CA GLN A 5 -13.04 5.33 0.19
C GLN A 5 -11.67 5.57 0.80
N LEU A 6 -11.58 6.61 1.63
CA LEU A 6 -10.45 6.88 2.51
C LEU A 6 -10.93 6.71 3.95
N SER A 7 -10.22 5.89 4.72
CA SER A 7 -10.43 5.72 6.16
C SER A 7 -9.16 6.13 6.89
N PHE A 8 -9.33 6.78 8.05
CA PHE A 8 -8.25 7.23 8.93
C PHE A 8 -8.15 6.29 10.13
N GLU A 9 -6.94 6.05 10.64
CA GLU A 9 -6.66 5.23 11.82
C GLU A 9 -7.38 3.87 11.80
N PHE A 10 -7.14 3.09 10.73
CA PHE A 10 -7.82 1.82 10.54
C PHE A 10 -7.15 0.69 11.33
N ASN A 11 -7.90 0.05 12.23
CA ASN A 11 -7.39 -1.06 13.02
C ASN A 11 -7.36 -2.36 12.22
N LEU A 12 -6.16 -2.93 12.06
CA LEU A 12 -5.98 -4.28 11.52
C LEU A 12 -6.04 -5.30 12.65
N ASN A 13 -6.95 -6.26 12.54
CA ASN A 13 -7.03 -7.39 13.46
C ASN A 13 -6.19 -8.56 12.92
N GLY A 14 -4.87 -8.42 12.97
CA GLY A 14 -3.91 -9.45 12.57
C GLY A 14 -2.93 -9.83 13.68
N THR A 15 -2.16 -10.88 13.47
CA THR A 15 -1.29 -11.50 14.48
C THR A 15 0.14 -10.98 14.47
N LYS A 16 0.54 -10.27 13.41
CA LYS A 16 1.95 -9.96 13.12
C LYS A 16 2.34 -8.51 13.40
N ALA A 17 1.44 -7.59 13.15
CA ALA A 17 1.57 -6.17 13.48
C ALA A 17 0.43 -5.73 14.39
N TYR A 18 0.77 -4.84 15.34
CA TYR A 18 -0.14 -4.24 16.31
C TYR A 18 -0.25 -2.74 16.04
N GLY A 19 -1.47 -2.20 16.21
CA GLY A 19 -1.76 -0.77 16.06
C GLY A 19 -2.49 -0.44 14.75
N PRO A 20 -3.14 0.73 14.69
CA PRO A 20 -3.83 1.18 13.49
C PRO A 20 -2.84 1.52 12.38
N VAL A 21 -3.28 1.37 11.14
CA VAL A 21 -2.64 2.04 10.00
C VAL A 21 -3.16 3.47 9.90
N ASP A 22 -2.31 4.41 9.50
CA ASP A 22 -2.69 5.83 9.48
C ASP A 22 -3.81 6.08 8.47
N TYR A 23 -3.71 5.46 7.29
CA TYR A 23 -4.73 5.54 6.26
C TYR A 23 -4.98 4.21 5.57
N LEU A 24 -6.25 3.96 5.24
CA LEU A 24 -6.68 2.90 4.34
C LEU A 24 -7.41 3.52 3.15
N VAL A 25 -6.85 3.33 1.96
CA VAL A 25 -7.44 3.76 0.68
C VAL A 25 -8.00 2.54 -0.03
N LYS A 26 -9.27 2.61 -0.38
CA LYS A 26 -9.97 1.58 -1.17
C LYS A 26 -10.31 2.16 -2.53
N PHE A 27 -9.89 1.50 -3.60
CA PHE A 27 -10.18 1.90 -4.97
C PHE A 27 -10.37 0.67 -5.85
N GLY A 28 -11.60 0.42 -6.28
CA GLY A 28 -11.91 -0.76 -7.10
C GLY A 28 -11.64 -2.07 -6.35
N ASP A 29 -10.74 -2.89 -6.86
CA ASP A 29 -10.27 -4.16 -6.30
C ASP A 29 -9.01 -4.01 -5.43
N VAL A 30 -8.59 -2.78 -5.14
CA VAL A 30 -7.35 -2.48 -4.43
C VAL A 30 -7.65 -1.92 -3.04
N ALA A 31 -6.94 -2.45 -2.05
CA ALA A 31 -6.81 -1.88 -0.72
C ALA A 31 -5.35 -1.49 -0.48
N MET A 32 -5.11 -0.19 -0.30
CA MET A 32 -3.81 0.37 -0.01
C MET A 32 -3.78 0.81 1.45
N LEU A 33 -2.83 0.29 2.21
CA LEU A 33 -2.54 0.75 3.55
C LEU A 33 -1.37 1.74 3.48
N ILE A 34 -1.45 2.80 4.26
CA ILE A 34 -0.44 3.86 4.28
C ILE A 34 -0.12 4.15 5.73
N ASN A 35 1.17 4.11 6.03
CA ASN A 35 1.70 4.66 7.26
C ASN A 35 2.71 5.76 6.96
N GLU A 36 2.76 6.71 7.87
CA GLU A 36 3.82 7.68 7.93
C GLU A 36 5.11 6.99 8.39
N ALA A 37 6.02 6.74 7.45
CA ALA A 37 7.34 6.24 7.79
C ALA A 37 8.19 7.38 8.36
N LYS A 38 8.98 7.08 9.39
CA LYS A 38 9.98 8.01 9.91
C LYS A 38 11.12 8.12 8.89
N LEU A 39 11.54 9.35 8.60
CA LEU A 39 12.49 9.72 7.53
C LEU A 39 13.84 8.97 7.59
N ASP A 40 14.19 8.43 8.75
CA ASP A 40 15.57 8.09 9.11
C ASP A 40 15.96 6.64 8.76
N ASP A 41 15.00 5.76 8.42
CA ASP A 41 15.28 4.32 8.22
C ASP A 41 14.27 3.62 7.29
N ILE A 42 14.49 3.74 5.96
CA ILE A 42 13.70 3.05 4.92
C ILE A 42 13.66 1.53 5.11
N PRO A 43 14.78 0.81 5.35
CA PRO A 43 14.75 -0.64 5.58
C PRO A 43 13.84 -1.05 6.74
N LYS A 44 13.88 -0.29 7.84
CA LYS A 44 12.97 -0.52 8.98
C LYS A 44 11.51 -0.23 8.62
N GLY A 45 11.25 0.85 7.89
CA GLY A 45 9.91 1.14 7.36
C GLY A 45 9.37 0.01 6.49
N ILE A 46 10.18 -0.52 5.56
CA ILE A 46 9.82 -1.68 4.73
C ILE A 46 9.50 -2.90 5.60
N ALA A 47 10.33 -3.22 6.59
CA ALA A 47 10.09 -4.36 7.45
C ALA A 47 8.78 -4.22 8.26
N GLN A 48 8.51 -3.03 8.80
CA GLN A 48 7.27 -2.74 9.52
C GLN A 48 6.04 -2.89 8.63
N ASN A 49 6.11 -2.32 7.42
CA ASN A 49 5.04 -2.37 6.44
C ASN A 49 4.76 -3.80 5.95
N ILE A 50 5.78 -4.65 5.77
CA ILE A 50 5.58 -6.06 5.43
C ILE A 50 4.81 -6.80 6.55
N MET A 51 5.11 -6.50 7.81
CA MET A 51 4.40 -7.12 8.94
C MET A 51 2.93 -6.67 9.00
N GLN A 52 2.66 -5.42 8.62
CA GLN A 52 1.29 -4.91 8.53
C GLN A 52 0.53 -5.48 7.34
N LEU A 53 1.14 -5.60 6.17
CA LEU A 53 0.57 -6.32 5.04
C LEU A 53 0.24 -7.77 5.40
N HIS A 54 1.09 -8.42 6.20
CA HIS A 54 0.79 -9.77 6.69
C HIS A 54 -0.47 -9.76 7.57
N SER A 55 -0.54 -8.92 8.59
CA SER A 55 -1.74 -8.74 9.42
C SER A 55 -2.98 -8.37 8.58
N ALA A 56 -2.81 -7.51 7.56
CA ALA A 56 -3.87 -7.11 6.66
C ALA A 56 -4.32 -8.27 5.78
N SER A 57 -3.41 -9.16 5.34
CA SER A 57 -3.76 -10.36 4.59
C SER A 57 -4.57 -11.35 5.44
N GLU A 58 -4.25 -11.49 6.72
CA GLU A 58 -5.06 -12.28 7.67
C GLU A 58 -6.45 -11.65 7.85
N ALA A 59 -6.51 -10.32 7.97
CA ALA A 59 -7.76 -9.58 8.10
C ALA A 59 -8.52 -9.43 6.77
N SER A 60 -7.89 -9.62 5.61
CA SER A 60 -8.46 -9.32 4.29
C SER A 60 -9.65 -10.22 3.95
N VAL A 61 -9.69 -11.43 4.50
CA VAL A 61 -10.86 -12.32 4.44
C VAL A 61 -12.11 -11.65 5.04
N SER A 62 -11.93 -10.80 6.05
CA SER A 62 -13.03 -10.02 6.65
C SER A 62 -13.38 -8.78 5.80
N LEU A 63 -12.38 -8.09 5.23
CA LEU A 63 -12.57 -6.94 4.32
C LEU A 63 -13.25 -7.33 2.99
N ALA A 64 -12.92 -8.51 2.46
CA ALA A 64 -13.46 -9.05 1.20
C ALA A 64 -14.97 -9.32 1.29
N LYS A 65 -15.41 -9.88 2.42
CA LYS A 65 -16.81 -10.28 2.68
C LYS A 65 -17.74 -9.09 2.86
N THR A 66 -17.23 -7.95 3.35
CA THR A 66 -18.06 -6.81 3.70
C THR A 66 -18.18 -5.78 2.57
N GLU A 67 -17.12 -5.59 1.77
CA GLU A 67 -17.03 -4.37 0.94
C GLU A 67 -16.52 -4.57 -0.49
N PHE A 68 -15.58 -5.50 -0.73
CA PHE A 68 -14.96 -5.66 -2.06
C PHE A 68 -15.65 -6.71 -2.95
N GLY A 69 -16.40 -7.64 -2.37
CA GLY A 69 -17.02 -8.76 -3.10
C GLY A 69 -16.05 -9.89 -3.48
N SER A 70 -14.74 -9.62 -3.44
CA SER A 70 -13.65 -10.59 -3.55
C SER A 70 -12.45 -10.13 -2.70
N GLU A 71 -11.43 -10.98 -2.57
CA GLU A 71 -10.18 -10.60 -1.89
C GLU A 71 -9.51 -9.43 -2.65
N PRO A 72 -9.24 -8.30 -1.98
CA PRO A 72 -8.61 -7.16 -2.62
C PRO A 72 -7.11 -7.41 -2.84
N LEU A 73 -6.55 -6.75 -3.83
CA LEU A 73 -5.10 -6.62 -3.95
C LEU A 73 -4.60 -5.69 -2.85
N LEU A 74 -3.70 -6.20 -2.00
CA LEU A 74 -3.12 -5.45 -0.89
C LEU A 74 -1.81 -4.78 -1.28
N PHE A 75 -1.71 -3.49 -1.00
CA PHE A 75 -0.52 -2.70 -1.22
C PHE A 75 -0.18 -1.84 0.00
N GLU A 76 1.09 -1.54 0.15
CA GLU A 76 1.58 -0.53 1.08
C GLU A 76 2.56 0.44 0.44
N ILE A 77 2.69 1.60 1.06
CA ILE A 77 3.63 2.66 0.67
C ILE A 77 4.57 2.92 1.84
N VAL A 78 5.87 2.87 1.55
CA VAL A 78 6.91 3.42 2.43
C VAL A 78 7.37 4.73 1.80
N SER A 79 7.26 5.84 2.54
CA SER A 79 7.54 7.19 2.03
C SER A 79 8.41 8.01 2.98
N THR A 80 9.40 8.72 2.44
CA THR A 80 10.13 9.79 3.15
C THR A 80 9.61 11.19 2.78
N GLY A 81 8.37 11.28 2.32
CA GLY A 81 7.89 12.44 1.58
C GLY A 81 8.39 12.39 0.14
N SER A 82 9.70 12.52 -0.09
CA SER A 82 10.31 12.64 -1.44
C SER A 82 10.67 11.33 -2.14
N ILE A 83 10.79 10.21 -1.42
CA ILE A 83 11.12 8.90 -1.99
C ILE A 83 10.06 7.89 -1.57
N TRP A 84 9.51 7.16 -2.53
CA TRP A 84 8.44 6.20 -2.31
C TRP A 84 8.86 4.80 -2.78
N HIS A 85 8.54 3.81 -1.96
CA HIS A 85 8.57 2.39 -2.32
C HIS A 85 7.16 1.83 -2.19
N PHE A 86 6.76 1.05 -3.19
CA PHE A 86 5.51 0.32 -3.17
C PHE A 86 5.78 -1.13 -2.83
N ILE A 87 4.97 -1.68 -1.93
CA ILE A 87 5.03 -3.08 -1.53
C ILE A 87 3.69 -3.71 -1.91
N ARG A 88 3.72 -4.79 -2.69
CA ARG A 88 2.55 -5.56 -3.06
C ARG A 88 2.56 -6.90 -2.35
N TRP A 89 1.44 -7.26 -1.74
CA TRP A 89 1.23 -8.62 -1.25
C TRP A 89 0.85 -9.57 -2.40
N ILE A 90 1.51 -10.72 -2.49
CA ILE A 90 1.27 -11.73 -3.55
C ILE A 90 0.98 -13.12 -2.95
N GLY A 91 1.38 -13.37 -1.70
CA GLY A 91 1.24 -14.67 -1.05
C GLY A 91 -0.09 -14.87 -0.29
N SER A 92 -0.15 -15.94 0.48
CA SER A 92 -1.14 -16.12 1.54
C SER A 92 -0.49 -15.87 2.90
N PRO A 93 -1.24 -15.70 3.99
CA PRO A 93 -0.66 -15.57 5.34
C PRO A 93 0.28 -16.73 5.72
N GLU A 94 -0.01 -17.95 5.28
CA GLU A 94 0.78 -19.16 5.56
C GLU A 94 2.04 -19.25 4.69
N LYS A 95 1.96 -18.72 3.47
CA LYS A 95 3.08 -18.66 2.53
C LYS A 95 3.26 -17.22 2.04
N PRO A 96 3.76 -16.33 2.93
CA PRO A 96 3.81 -14.91 2.65
C PRO A 96 4.83 -14.63 1.55
N ASN A 97 4.45 -13.74 0.63
CA ASN A 97 5.35 -13.24 -0.39
C ASN A 97 4.97 -11.80 -0.74
N VAL A 98 5.99 -11.00 -0.99
CA VAL A 98 5.85 -9.59 -1.35
C VAL A 98 6.69 -9.27 -2.57
N ASP A 99 6.17 -8.40 -3.43
CA ASP A 99 6.96 -7.70 -4.43
C ASP A 99 7.20 -6.28 -3.94
N ILE A 100 8.44 -5.81 -4.08
CA ILE A 100 8.85 -4.47 -3.65
C ILE A 100 9.35 -3.74 -4.88
N SER A 101 8.76 -2.58 -5.14
CA SER A 101 9.16 -1.77 -6.26
C SER A 101 10.57 -1.21 -6.08
N ARG A 102 11.19 -0.82 -7.21
CA ARG A 102 12.30 0.13 -7.18
C ARG A 102 11.87 1.44 -6.50
N ARG A 103 12.84 2.24 -6.07
CA ARG A 103 12.58 3.59 -5.53
C ARG A 103 11.93 4.47 -6.61
N PHE A 104 10.94 5.25 -6.21
CA PHE A 104 10.36 6.33 -7.00
C PHE A 104 10.70 7.66 -6.34
N ILE A 105 11.20 8.61 -7.13
CA ILE A 105 11.49 9.97 -6.66
C ILE A 105 10.27 10.82 -6.95
N CYS A 106 9.68 11.38 -5.89
CA CYS A 106 8.54 12.27 -5.98
C CYS A 106 9.03 13.71 -5.92
N ASN A 107 8.99 14.39 -7.07
CA ASN A 107 9.22 15.81 -7.17
C ASN A 107 7.87 16.51 -7.01
N PHE A 108 7.63 17.10 -5.84
CA PHE A 108 6.46 17.95 -5.63
C PHE A 108 6.81 19.35 -6.12
N GLU A 109 6.48 19.64 -7.38
CA GLU A 109 6.48 21.01 -7.91
C GLU A 109 5.05 21.56 -7.94
N GLY A 110 4.85 22.76 -7.37
CA GLY A 110 3.56 23.45 -7.39
C GLY A 110 2.48 22.80 -6.53
N ASP A 111 1.27 22.71 -7.07
CA ASP A 111 0.01 22.33 -6.45
C ASP A 111 -0.36 20.85 -6.68
N MET A 112 0.63 19.95 -6.76
CA MET A 112 0.44 18.50 -6.85
C MET A 112 -0.22 17.98 -8.15
N GLN A 113 -0.30 18.82 -9.20
CA GLN A 113 -1.00 18.46 -10.45
C GLN A 113 -0.19 17.56 -11.42
N ASN A 114 1.14 17.53 -11.32
CA ASN A 114 2.05 16.78 -12.20
C ASN A 114 2.83 15.68 -11.47
N GLU A 115 2.18 14.97 -10.56
CA GLU A 115 2.88 14.00 -9.72
C GLU A 115 3.17 12.68 -10.45
N ASN A 116 4.44 12.50 -10.82
CA ASN A 116 4.96 11.25 -11.35
C ASN A 116 4.71 10.04 -10.43
N CYS A 117 4.49 10.24 -9.12
CA CYS A 117 4.34 9.16 -8.14
C CYS A 117 2.97 8.50 -8.16
N SER A 118 1.88 9.25 -8.37
CA SER A 118 0.54 8.67 -8.55
C SER A 118 0.43 7.90 -9.87
N PHE A 119 1.07 8.37 -10.94
CA PHE A 119 1.18 7.65 -12.22
C PHE A 119 2.07 6.40 -12.13
N SER A 120 3.18 6.51 -11.38
CA SER A 120 4.07 5.38 -11.09
C SER A 120 3.38 4.28 -10.30
N TYR A 121 2.58 4.65 -9.29
CA TYR A 121 1.73 3.72 -8.56
C TYR A 121 0.73 3.03 -9.48
N TYR A 122 -0.04 3.79 -10.28
CA TYR A 122 -1.00 3.21 -11.22
C TYR A 122 -0.33 2.22 -12.19
N SER A 123 0.85 2.58 -12.69
CA SER A 123 1.65 1.73 -13.58
C SER A 123 2.14 0.46 -12.90
N TYR A 124 2.58 0.57 -11.64
CA TYR A 124 3.01 -0.57 -10.82
C TYR A 124 1.85 -1.52 -10.49
N VAL A 125 0.72 -0.99 -10.03
CA VAL A 125 -0.47 -1.76 -9.63
C VAL A 125 -1.15 -2.44 -10.81
N ARG A 126 -1.23 -1.77 -11.97
CA ARG A 126 -1.87 -2.33 -13.17
C ARG A 126 -0.92 -3.15 -14.03
N GLY A 127 0.35 -3.31 -13.64
CA GLY A 127 1.35 -4.07 -14.40
C GLY A 127 1.65 -3.49 -15.79
N THR A 128 1.26 -2.24 -16.06
CA THR A 128 1.58 -1.57 -17.31
C THR A 128 3.02 -1.10 -17.26
N LYS A 129 3.91 -1.86 -17.91
CA LYS A 129 5.31 -1.50 -18.19
C LYS A 129 5.43 -0.28 -19.10
N ARG A 130 4.97 0.90 -18.66
CA ARG A 130 5.32 2.19 -19.24
C ARG A 130 5.74 3.12 -18.12
N CYS A 131 6.89 2.82 -17.54
CA CYS A 131 7.71 3.91 -17.01
C CYS A 131 8.28 4.60 -18.24
N ILE A 132 7.87 5.85 -18.47
CA ILE A 132 8.56 6.74 -19.40
C ILE A 132 9.94 6.97 -18.78
N GLU A 133 10.99 6.65 -19.55
CA GLU A 133 12.39 6.97 -19.24
C GLU A 133 12.64 8.47 -19.32
#